data_AF-A0A927BXF9-F1
#
_entry.id   AF-A0A927BXF9-F1
#
_cell.length_a   1.000
_cell.length_b   1.000
_cell.length_c   1.000
_cell.angle_alpha   90.00
_cell.angle_beta   90.00
_cell.angle_gamma   90.00
#
_symmetry.space_group_name_H-M   'P 1'
#
loop_
_entity.id
_entity.type
_entity.pdbx_description
1 polymer ?
#
loop_
_entity_poly.entity_id
_entity_poly.type
_entity_poly.pdbx_seq_one_letter_code
_entity_poly.pdbx_strand_id
1 'polypeptide(L)'
;MNPASGNESVRAIAQTIVYMQQHYRDKIDMGTLSAMAGLTASSYSRLFKRTMRVPPVKYLTQLRIERAKRLLLMHGAPVKEVSAAVGFGDEFYFSRIFRRLVGVAPSHYGKRSKGGIEGS
;
A
#
# COMPACT_ATOMS: atom_id res chain seq x y z
N MET A 1 -19.39 -15.17 -27.66
CA MET A 1 -18.59 -14.77 -26.48
C MET A 1 -17.26 -14.26 -26.99
N ASN A 2 -16.96 -12.97 -26.82
CA ASN A 2 -15.80 -12.33 -27.45
C ASN A 2 -14.55 -12.50 -26.55
N PRO A 3 -13.45 -13.13 -27.02
CA PRO A 3 -12.24 -13.35 -26.20
C PRO A 3 -11.47 -12.06 -25.85
N ALA A 4 -11.81 -10.91 -26.44
CA ALA A 4 -11.17 -9.62 -26.18
C ALA A 4 -11.45 -9.04 -24.77
N SER A 5 -12.63 -9.29 -24.20
CA SER A 5 -13.12 -8.59 -22.99
C SER A 5 -12.34 -8.93 -21.70
N GLY A 6 -11.68 -10.10 -21.66
CA GLY A 6 -10.87 -10.51 -20.51
C GLY A 6 -9.55 -9.75 -20.40
N ASN A 7 -8.89 -9.49 -21.54
CA ASN A 7 -7.58 -8.84 -21.59
C ASN A 7 -7.69 -7.33 -21.32
N GLU A 8 -8.74 -6.70 -21.82
CA GLU A 8 -9.06 -5.28 -21.53
C GLU A 8 -9.33 -5.05 -20.03
N SER A 9 -10.09 -5.95 -19.41
CA SER A 9 -10.36 -5.89 -17.96
C SER A 9 -9.08 -6.01 -17.13
N VAL A 10 -8.13 -6.86 -17.54
CA VAL A 10 -6.83 -7.00 -16.86
C VAL A 10 -5.99 -5.74 -17.02
N ARG A 11 -5.95 -5.16 -18.22
CA ARG A 11 -5.24 -3.89 -18.49
C ARG A 11 -5.82 -2.74 -17.67
N ALA A 12 -7.14 -2.65 -17.55
CA ALA A 12 -7.81 -1.65 -16.71
C ALA A 12 -7.37 -1.75 -15.24
N ILE A 13 -7.31 -2.96 -14.67
CA ILE A 13 -6.78 -3.16 -13.30
C ILE A 13 -5.28 -2.83 -13.21
N ALA A 14 -4.49 -3.17 -14.23
CA ALA A 14 -3.06 -2.85 -14.23
C ALA A 14 -2.82 -1.33 -14.18
N GLN A 15 -3.60 -0.55 -14.92
CA GLN A 15 -3.53 0.92 -14.90
C GLN A 15 -3.85 1.49 -13.51
N THR A 16 -4.89 0.98 -12.84
CA THR A 16 -5.22 1.46 -11.49
C THR A 16 -4.14 1.07 -10.47
N ILE A 17 -3.48 -0.08 -10.63
CA ILE A 17 -2.33 -0.46 -9.79
C ILE A 17 -1.16 0.49 -9.97
N VAL A 18 -0.82 0.85 -11.21
CA VAL A 18 0.25 1.83 -11.50
C VAL A 18 -0.07 3.16 -10.81
N TYR A 19 -1.31 3.64 -10.93
CA TYR A 19 -1.76 4.84 -10.25
C TYR A 19 -1.63 4.72 -8.72
N MET A 20 -2.06 3.60 -8.14
CA MET A 20 -1.89 3.35 -6.71
C MET A 20 -0.41 3.33 -6.29
N GLN A 21 0.50 2.84 -7.13
CA GLN A 21 1.94 2.83 -6.86
C GLN A 21 2.59 4.22 -6.91
N GLN A 22 2.05 5.13 -7.72
CA GLN A 22 2.54 6.50 -7.84
C GLN A 22 1.95 7.41 -6.75
N HIS A 23 0.68 7.18 -6.40
CA HIS A 23 -0.11 8.04 -5.51
C HIS A 23 -0.40 7.40 -4.14
N TYR A 24 0.35 6.36 -3.73
CA TYR A 24 0.05 5.65 -2.47
C TYR A 24 0.08 6.57 -1.25
N ARG A 25 0.81 7.69 -1.32
CA ARG A 25 0.93 8.67 -0.23
C ARG A 25 -0.34 9.50 -0.07
N ASP A 26 -1.12 9.62 -1.13
CA ASP A 26 -2.29 10.48 -1.20
C ASP A 26 -3.56 9.72 -0.80
N LYS A 27 -4.65 10.46 -0.56
CA LYS A 27 -5.97 9.86 -0.38
C LYS A 27 -6.47 9.36 -1.74
N ILE A 28 -6.49 8.04 -1.90
CA ILE A 28 -7.04 7.39 -3.09
C ILE A 28 -8.50 7.03 -2.83
N ASP A 29 -9.40 7.61 -3.63
CA ASP A 29 -10.83 7.30 -3.58
C ASP A 29 -11.19 6.11 -4.49
N MET A 30 -12.14 5.29 -4.05
CA MET A 30 -12.58 4.12 -4.83
C MET A 30 -13.26 4.54 -6.13
N GLY A 31 -13.98 5.66 -6.13
CA GLY A 31 -14.61 6.24 -7.32
C GLY A 31 -13.59 6.62 -8.39
N THR A 32 -12.44 7.18 -8.00
CA THR A 32 -11.33 7.46 -8.93
C THR A 32 -10.85 6.18 -9.60
N LEU A 33 -10.56 5.14 -8.82
CA LEU A 33 -10.05 3.88 -9.37
C LEU A 33 -11.07 3.18 -10.27
N SER A 34 -12.34 3.19 -9.88
CA SER A 34 -13.39 2.57 -10.70
C SER A 34 -13.65 3.34 -11.98
N ALA A 35 -13.63 4.68 -11.93
CA ALA A 35 -13.76 5.53 -13.11
C ALA A 35 -12.59 5.33 -14.09
N MET A 36 -11.35 5.25 -13.59
CA MET A 36 -10.17 4.93 -14.41
C MET A 36 -10.30 3.57 -15.10
N ALA A 37 -10.91 2.60 -14.44
CA ALA A 37 -11.13 1.27 -15.01
C ALA A 37 -12.38 1.19 -15.92
N GLY A 38 -13.17 2.26 -16.03
CA GLY A 38 -14.44 2.26 -16.76
C GLY A 38 -15.51 1.36 -16.11
N LEU A 39 -15.46 1.18 -14.80
CA LEU A 39 -16.32 0.26 -14.04
C LEU A 39 -17.06 0.97 -12.91
N THR A 40 -18.14 0.35 -12.44
CA THR A 40 -18.73 0.70 -11.14
C THR A 40 -17.81 0.26 -10.00
N ALA A 41 -17.86 0.93 -8.85
CA ALA A 41 -17.05 0.59 -7.68
C ALA A 41 -17.17 -0.89 -7.26
N SER A 42 -18.38 -1.45 -7.30
CA SER A 42 -18.63 -2.86 -6.98
C SER A 42 -17.99 -3.82 -7.99
N SER A 43 -18.12 -3.54 -9.29
CA SER A 43 -17.50 -4.35 -10.34
C SER A 43 -15.98 -4.26 -10.33
N TYR A 44 -15.45 -3.05 -10.11
CA TYR A 44 -14.02 -2.83 -9.91
C TYR A 44 -13.48 -3.63 -8.72
N SER A 45 -14.12 -3.53 -7.55
CA SER A 45 -13.68 -4.23 -6.33
C SER A 45 -13.65 -5.75 -6.53
N ARG A 46 -14.68 -6.32 -7.18
CA ARG A 46 -14.74 -7.75 -7.52
C ARG A 46 -13.65 -8.15 -8.51
N LEU A 47 -13.49 -7.39 -9.59
CA LEU A 47 -12.49 -7.66 -10.63
C LEU A 47 -11.07 -7.55 -10.05
N PHE A 48 -10.77 -6.46 -9.35
CA PHE A 48 -9.48 -6.25 -8.69
C PHE A 48 -9.17 -7.38 -7.71
N LYS A 49 -10.11 -7.76 -6.83
CA LYS A 49 -9.92 -8.87 -5.88
C LYS A 49 -9.68 -10.19 -6.60
N ARG A 50 -10.35 -10.45 -7.72
CA ARG A 50 -10.11 -11.67 -8.52
C ARG A 50 -8.71 -11.66 -9.14
N THR A 51 -8.26 -10.53 -9.67
CA THR A 51 -6.95 -10.37 -10.30
C THR A 51 -5.81 -10.39 -9.28
N MET A 52 -5.92 -9.59 -8.21
CA MET A 52 -4.85 -9.39 -7.21
C MET A 52 -4.96 -10.30 -5.99
N ARG A 53 -6.02 -11.11 -5.90
CA ARG A 53 -6.38 -11.95 -4.73
C ARG A 53 -6.63 -11.18 -3.42
N VAL A 54 -6.51 -9.86 -3.43
CA VAL A 54 -6.77 -8.97 -2.29
C VAL A 54 -7.64 -7.78 -2.71
N PRO A 55 -8.49 -7.23 -1.82
CA PRO A 55 -9.26 -6.03 -2.11
C PRO A 55 -8.36 -4.79 -2.35
N PRO A 56 -8.81 -3.78 -3.13
CA PRO A 56 -8.03 -2.58 -3.42
C PRO A 56 -7.50 -1.86 -2.18
N VAL A 57 -8.34 -1.64 -1.17
CA VAL A 57 -7.95 -0.95 0.08
C VAL A 57 -6.87 -1.74 0.83
N LYS A 58 -6.96 -3.07 0.83
CA LYS A 58 -5.95 -3.94 1.45
C LYS A 58 -4.64 -3.89 0.67
N TYR A 59 -4.70 -3.89 -0.66
CA TYR A 59 -3.51 -3.72 -1.50
C TYR A 59 -2.81 -2.38 -1.23
N LEU A 60 -3.56 -1.29 -1.19
CA LEU A 60 -3.01 0.03 -0.86
C LEU A 60 -2.33 0.03 0.51
N THR A 61 -2.99 -0.58 1.51
CA THR A 61 -2.43 -0.71 2.86
C THR A 61 -1.12 -1.49 2.84
N GLN A 62 -1.07 -2.63 2.15
CA GLN A 62 0.15 -3.44 2.02
C GLN A 62 1.27 -2.65 1.33
N LEU A 63 0.96 -1.96 0.24
CA LEU A 63 1.92 -1.12 -0.48
C LEU A 63 2.53 -0.04 0.43
N ARG A 64 1.70 0.65 1.22
CA ARG A 64 2.16 1.65 2.20
C ARG A 64 3.07 1.03 3.26
N ILE A 65 2.73 -0.15 3.77
CA ILE A 65 3.55 -0.88 4.75
C ILE A 65 4.90 -1.30 4.16
N GLU A 66 4.94 -1.80 2.92
CA GLU A 66 6.21 -2.14 2.26
C GLU A 66 7.11 -0.93 2.00
N ARG A 67 6.53 0.25 1.76
CA ARG A 67 7.28 1.52 1.71
C ARG A 67 7.76 1.92 3.09
N ALA A 68 6.93 1.77 4.13
CA ALA A 68 7.27 2.11 5.50
C ALA A 68 8.43 1.27 6.05
N LYS A 69 8.43 -0.05 5.75
CA LYS A 69 9.55 -0.95 6.13
C LYS A 69 10.88 -0.42 5.63
N ARG A 70 10.97 -0.03 4.36
CA ARG A 70 12.19 0.53 3.77
C ARG A 70 12.63 1.82 4.46
N LEU A 71 11.70 2.75 4.69
CA LEU A 71 12.01 4.02 5.37
C LEU A 71 12.50 3.82 6.81
N LEU A 72 11.87 2.90 7.55
CA LEU A 72 12.26 2.58 8.93
C LEU A 72 13.68 2.00 9.02
N LEU A 73 14.09 1.21 8.01
CA LEU A 73 15.42 0.62 7.96
C LEU A 73 16.50 1.61 7.48
N MET A 74 16.17 2.48 6.52
CA MET A 74 17.17 3.36 5.90
C MET A 74 17.55 4.59 6.73
N HIS A 75 16.64 5.12 7.56
CA HIS A 75 16.86 6.45 8.17
C HIS A 75 16.75 6.49 9.68
N GLY A 76 16.35 5.40 10.35
CA GLY A 76 15.95 5.47 11.75
C GLY A 76 14.93 6.59 12.01
N ALA A 77 14.14 6.93 10.98
CA ALA A 77 13.23 8.06 10.97
C ALA A 77 12.16 7.86 12.06
N PRO A 78 11.71 8.94 12.73
CA PRO A 78 10.61 8.87 13.67
C PRO A 78 9.39 8.20 13.05
N VAL A 79 8.72 7.33 13.82
CA VAL A 79 7.52 6.61 13.39
C VAL A 79 6.45 7.58 12.87
N LYS A 80 6.34 8.76 13.48
CA LYS A 80 5.47 9.86 13.06
C LYS A 80 5.74 10.31 11.62
N GLU A 81 7.00 10.57 11.29
CA GLU A 81 7.41 11.02 9.96
C GLU A 81 7.18 9.93 8.92
N VAL A 82 7.49 8.67 9.25
CA VAL A 82 7.22 7.54 8.36
C VAL A 82 5.72 7.39 8.09
N SER A 83 4.88 7.51 9.12
CA SER A 83 3.41 7.44 8.98
C SER A 83 2.88 8.51 8.02
N ALA A 84 3.34 9.74 8.15
CA ALA A 84 2.99 10.84 7.25
C ALA A 84 3.53 10.60 5.83
N ALA A 85 4.80 10.17 5.71
CA ALA A 85 5.45 9.96 4.43
C ALA A 85 4.79 8.86 3.59
N VAL A 86 4.19 7.85 4.21
CA VAL A 86 3.52 6.74 3.51
C VAL A 86 2.00 6.88 3.44
N GLY A 87 1.43 8.01 3.87
CA GLY A 87 0.02 8.33 3.64
C GLY A 87 -0.96 7.78 4.67
N PHE A 88 -0.53 7.43 5.89
CA PHE A 88 -1.45 7.12 6.99
C PHE A 88 -1.88 8.37 7.76
N GLY A 89 -1.00 9.36 7.92
CA GLY A 89 -1.28 10.63 8.62
C GLY A 89 -1.44 10.52 10.14
N ASP A 90 -1.90 9.37 10.64
CA ASP A 90 -2.04 9.05 12.05
C ASP A 90 -1.02 7.97 12.45
N GLU A 91 -0.12 8.30 13.38
CA GLU A 91 0.96 7.39 13.82
C GLU A 91 0.46 6.20 14.65
N PHE A 92 -0.61 6.37 15.42
CA PHE A 92 -1.16 5.32 16.29
C PHE A 92 -1.93 4.29 15.46
N TYR A 93 -2.73 4.75 14.51
CA TYR A 93 -3.40 3.91 13.52
C TYR A 93 -2.37 3.18 12.65
N PHE A 94 -1.38 3.90 12.11
CA PHE A 94 -0.25 3.29 11.38
C PHE A 94 0.42 2.19 12.20
N SER A 95 0.78 2.46 13.46
CA SER A 95 1.48 1.49 14.32
C SER A 95 0.65 0.23 14.58
N ARG A 96 -0.66 0.37 14.78
CA ARG A 96 -1.58 -0.78 14.92
C ARG A 96 -1.62 -1.63 13.65
N ILE A 97 -1.77 -0.99 12.48
CA ILE A 97 -1.82 -1.69 11.19
C ILE A 97 -0.47 -2.33 10.85
N PHE A 98 0.64 -1.62 11.07
CA PHE A 98 1.98 -2.13 10.84
C PHE A 98 2.23 -3.37 11.70
N ARG A 99 1.97 -3.30 13.02
CA ARG A 99 2.16 -4.47 13.91
C ARG A 99 1.29 -5.65 13.50
N ARG A 100 0.04 -5.40 13.10
CA ARG A 100 -0.86 -6.47 12.63
C ARG A 100 -0.34 -7.18 11.38
N LEU A 101 0.28 -6.45 10.46
CA LEU A 101 0.75 -6.99 9.17
C LEU A 101 2.19 -7.50 9.21
N VAL A 102 3.04 -6.93 10.06
CA VAL A 102 4.49 -7.23 10.12
C VAL A 102 4.84 -8.09 11.34
N GLY A 103 3.98 -8.13 12.37
CA GLY A 103 4.19 -8.89 13.61
C GLY A 103 4.92 -8.12 14.71
N VAL A 104 5.58 -7.01 14.39
CA VAL A 104 6.32 -6.16 15.34
C VAL A 104 5.98 -4.69 15.18
N ALA A 105 6.18 -3.89 16.23
CA ALA A 105 5.94 -2.45 16.17
C ALA A 105 6.94 -1.75 15.22
N PRO A 106 6.54 -0.66 14.54
CA PRO A 106 7.43 0.07 13.63
C PRO A 106 8.69 0.61 14.32
N SER A 107 8.57 1.05 15.57
CA SER A 107 9.70 1.51 16.40
C SER A 107 10.74 0.42 16.64
N HIS A 108 10.29 -0.81 16.90
CA HIS A 108 11.18 -1.98 17.04
C HIS A 108 11.78 -2.38 15.69
N TYR A 109 10.99 -2.32 14.62
CA TYR A 109 11.43 -2.68 13.27
C TYR A 109 12.61 -1.83 12.79
N GLY A 110 12.56 -0.50 13.00
CA GLY A 110 13.66 0.40 12.62
C GLY A 110 14.91 0.27 13.51
N LYS A 111 14.75 -0.04 14.81
CA LYS A 111 15.89 -0.20 15.73
C LYS A 111 16.78 -1.41 15.41
N ARG A 112 16.22 -2.46 14.79
CA ARG A 112 16.99 -3.65 14.37
C ARG A 112 18.16 -3.34 13.41
N SER A 113 18.11 -2.23 12.69
CA SER A 113 19.22 -1.79 11.81
C SER A 113 20.27 -0.93 12.52
N LYS A 114 19.99 -0.40 13.72
CA LYS A 114 20.90 0.52 14.42
C LYS A 114 21.88 -0.16 15.40
N GLY A 115 21.86 -1.48 15.52
CA GLY A 115 22.75 -2.24 16.42
C GLY A 115 24.07 -2.70 15.80
N GLY A 116 24.60 -1.99 14.79
CA GLY A 116 25.76 -2.46 14.00
C GLY A 116 26.80 -1.39 13.63
N ILE A 117 26.91 -0.32 14.42
CA ILE A 117 28.02 0.67 14.31
C ILE A 117 28.32 1.22 15.71
N GLU A 118 28.74 0.34 16.61
CA GLU A 118 29.61 0.69 17.74
C GLU A 118 30.74 -0.35 17.73
N GLY A 119 31.94 0.08 17.29
CA GLY A 119 33.16 -0.73 17.38
C GLY A 119 33.96 -0.84 16.08
N SER A 120 34.68 0.23 15.71
CA SER A 120 36.10 0.24 15.26
C SER A 120 36.53 1.68 15.02
#